data_AF-A0A969D1X7-F1
#
_entry.id   AF-A0A969D1X7-F1
#
_cell.length_a   1.000
_cell.length_b   1.000
_cell.length_c   1.000
_cell.angle_alpha   90.00
_cell.angle_beta   90.00
_cell.angle_gamma   90.00
#
_symmetry.space_group_name_H-M   'P 1'
#
loop_
_entity.id
_entity.type
_entity.pdbx_description
1 polymer ?
#
loop_
_entity_poly.entity_id
_entity_poly.type
_entity_poly.pdbx_seq_one_letter_code
_entity_poly.pdbx_strand_id
1 'polypeptide(L)' 'LGNIAHKVGRPLLCDSRTGRILGDGEAMQLWSRAYEPGWEPRL' A
#
# COMPACT_ATOMS: atom_id res chain seq x y z
N LEU A 1 -1.41 4.88 2.13
CA LEU A 1 -2.30 4.50 1.00
C LEU A 1 -2.93 5.71 0.30
N GLY A 2 -3.19 6.84 0.98
CA GLY A 2 -3.71 8.06 0.34
C GLY A 2 -2.90 8.54 -0.87
N ASN A 3 -1.57 8.51 -0.80
CA ASN A 3 -0.71 8.87 -1.94
C ASN A 3 -0.92 7.96 -3.17
N ILE A 4 -1.21 6.67 -2.95
CA ILE A 4 -1.48 5.73 -4.03
C ILE A 4 -2.86 6.03 -4.62
N ALA A 5 -3.89 6.20 -3.77
CA ALA A 5 -5.24 6.56 -4.21
C ALA A 5 -5.26 7.86 -5.03
N HIS A 6 -4.47 8.86 -4.63
CA HIS A 6 -4.29 10.09 -5.39
C HIS A 6 -3.59 9.87 -6.74
N LYS A 7 -2.56 9.02 -6.79
CA LYS A 7 -1.86 8.69 -8.05
C LYS A 7 -2.75 7.95 -9.04
N VAL A 8 -3.55 6.99 -8.59
CA VAL A 8 -4.46 6.22 -9.46
C VAL A 8 -5.80 6.93 -9.71
N GLY A 9 -6.07 8.05 -9.02
CA GLY A 9 -7.28 8.87 -9.21
C GLY A 9 -8.59 8.20 -8.79
N ARG A 10 -8.53 7.14 -7.96
CA ARG A 10 -9.70 6.34 -7.55
C ARG A 10 -9.59 5.88 -6.10
N PRO A 11 -10.73 5.65 -5.41
CA PRO A 11 -10.72 5.07 -4.08
C PRO A 11 -10.15 3.65 -4.10
N LEU A 12 -9.31 3.33 -3.13
CA LEU A 12 -8.72 1.99 -2.96
C LEU A 12 -9.53 1.18 -1.95
N LEU A 13 -9.95 -0.01 -2.34
CA LEU A 13 -10.51 -0.99 -1.41
C LEU A 13 -9.38 -1.69 -0.68
N CYS A 14 -9.45 -1.73 0.65
CA CYS A 14 -8.42 -2.33 1.49
C CYS A 14 -9.01 -3.41 2.40
N ASP A 15 -8.26 -4.48 2.61
CA ASP A 15 -8.56 -5.50 3.61
C ASP A 15 -8.38 -4.92 5.02
N SER A 16 -9.40 -5.00 5.86
CA SER A 16 -9.39 -4.46 7.22
C SER A 16 -8.49 -5.23 8.19
N ARG A 17 -8.13 -6.48 7.89
CA ARG A 17 -7.24 -7.31 8.72
C ARG A 17 -5.78 -7.13 8.34
N THR A 18 -5.49 -6.98 7.06
CA THR A 18 -4.11 -6.99 6.54
C THR A 18 -3.64 -5.63 6.00
N GLY A 19 -4.57 -4.72 5.71
CA GLY A 19 -4.29 -3.43 5.08
C GLY A 19 -3.86 -3.54 3.62
N ARG A 20 -4.00 -4.72 2.99
CA ARG A 20 -3.70 -4.95 1.57
C ARG A 20 -4.75 -4.30 0.68
N ILE A 21 -4.33 -3.78 -0.47
CA ILE A 21 -5.25 -3.30 -1.50
C ILE A 21 -5.91 -4.52 -2.19
N LEU A 22 -7.21 -4.44 -2.44
CA LEU A 22 -8.02 -5.51 -3.02
C LEU A 22 -8.41 -5.17 -4.46
N GLY A 23 -8.19 -6.13 -5.38
CA GLY A 23 -8.68 -6.03 -6.77
C GLY A 23 -8.04 -4.96 -7.65
N ASP A 24 -6.97 -4.29 -7.20
CA ASP A 24 -6.32 -3.20 -7.92
C ASP A 24 -4.83 -3.49 -8.15
N GLY A 25 -4.54 -4.12 -9.30
CA GLY A 25 -3.17 -4.51 -9.66
C GLY A 25 -2.22 -3.33 -9.86
N GLU A 26 -2.72 -2.23 -10.41
CA GLU A 26 -1.95 -1.00 -10.63
C GLU A 26 -1.56 -0.34 -9.31
N ALA A 27 -2.51 -0.20 -8.38
CA ALA A 27 -2.25 0.34 -7.06
C ALA A 27 -1.35 -0.57 -6.22
N MET A 28 -1.46 -1.90 -6.39
CA MET A 28 -0.60 -2.89 -5.75
C MET A 28 0.86 -2.81 -6.22
N GLN A 29 1.13 -2.44 -7.47
CA GLN A 29 2.51 -2.21 -7.94
C GLN A 29 3.21 -1.06 -7.21
N LEU A 30 2.43 -0.06 -6.80
CA LEU A 30 2.91 1.08 -6.02
C LEU A 30 3.01 0.77 -4.52
N TRP A 31 2.51 -0.39 -4.08
CA TRP A 31 2.43 -0.77 -2.69
C TRP A 31 3.70 -1.51 -2.24
N SER A 32 4.78 -0.76 -2.14
CA SER A 32 6.06 -1.20 -1.59
C SER A 32 6.52 -0.25 -0.48
N ARG A 33 7.43 -0.73 0.38
CA ARG A 33 8.06 0.06 1.43
C ARG A 33 9.56 -0.18 1.37
N ALA A 34 10.33 0.90 1.27
CA ALA A 34 11.76 0.89 1.52
C ALA A 34 11.96 1.47 2.92
N TYR A 35 12.58 0.70 3.80
CA TYR A 35 12.95 1.16 5.13
C TYR A 35 14.44 1.49 5.14
N GLU A 36 14.82 2.54 5.86
CA GLU A 36 16.22 2.78 6.19
C GLU A 36 16.73 1.67 7.11
N PRO A 37 18.04 1.33 7.07
CA PRO A 37 18.61 0.30 7.93
C PRO A 37 18.29 0.55 9.41
N GLY A 38 17.69 -0.44 10.09
CA GLY A 38 17.30 -0.36 11.49
C GLY A 38 15.89 0.19 11.75
N TRP A 39 15.16 0.59 10.69
CA TRP A 39 13.75 0.98 10.76
C TRP A 39 12.81 -0.14 10.28
N GLU A 40 13.34 -1.33 9.98
CA GLU A 40 12.50 -2.45 9.61
C GLU A 40 11.57 -2.84 10.77
N PRO A 41 10.30 -3.15 10.49
CA PRO A 41 9.40 -3.65 11.51
C PRO A 41 9.96 -4.96 12.09
N ARG A 42 10.08 -5.02 13.41
CA ARG A 42 10.38 -6.26 14.14
C ARG A 42 9.11 -7.10 14.20
N LEU A 43 9.16 -8.29 13.59
CA LEU A 43 8.09 -9.29 13.56
C LEU A 43 7.74 -9.82 14.95
#